data_AF-A0A4P5S4D8-F1
#
_entry.id   AF-A0A4P5S4D8-F1
#
_cell.length_a   1.000
_cell.length_b   1.000
_cell.length_c   1.000
_cell.angle_alpha   90.00
_cell.angle_beta   90.00
_cell.angle_gamma   90.00
#
_symmetry.space_group_name_H-M   'P 1'
#
loop_
_entity.id
_entity.type
_entity.pdbx_description
1 polymer ?
#
loop_
_entity_poly.entity_id
_entity_poly.type
_entity_poly.pdbx_seq_one_letter_code
_entity_poly.pdbx_strand_id
1 'polypeptide(L)'
;MAGERNDLTGYPVNLLIAGRRCVVVGAGRIAARKIESLLDAGGDVHVISPEVVDEIADWAKEGRLQLSQREFTPSDLDDAWLATTATSTAAVNRAVAQAGEARRVWVNAADDPVHCTFTLMSVVRQGDIVVTVGTGGRSPALATFLKSHVANEMGPEWADLLELLSEARETLRAGGTSSEDVDWRQALDSGMIDLVRAGQIDEAKELLERCLSSSSD
;
A
#
# COMPACT_ATOMS: atom_id res chain seq x y z
N MET A 1 -12.09 10.09 31.86
CA MET A 1 -12.19 8.71 31.37
C MET A 1 -11.72 8.73 29.93
N ALA A 2 -10.43 8.45 29.69
CA ALA A 2 -9.93 8.32 28.32
C ALA A 2 -10.58 7.05 27.76
N GLY A 3 -11.40 7.19 26.70
CA GLY A 3 -12.01 6.05 26.04
C GLY A 3 -10.91 5.04 25.68
N GLU A 4 -11.16 3.77 25.97
CA GLU A 4 -10.27 2.67 25.60
C GLU A 4 -9.93 2.80 24.12
N ARG A 5 -8.67 3.09 23.81
CA ARG A 5 -8.21 3.06 22.42
C ARG A 5 -8.28 1.60 22.01
N ASN A 6 -9.00 1.31 20.93
CA ASN A 6 -8.93 -0.01 20.32
C ASN A 6 -7.46 -0.34 20.04
N ASP A 7 -7.04 -1.55 20.40
CA ASP A 7 -5.72 -2.03 20.02
C ASP A 7 -5.67 -2.10 18.49
N LEU A 8 -4.95 -1.18 17.86
CA LEU A 8 -4.74 -1.16 16.41
C LEU A 8 -3.61 -2.10 15.98
N THR A 9 -3.23 -3.06 16.82
CA THR A 9 -2.40 -4.20 16.43
C THR A 9 -3.20 -5.09 15.48
N GLY A 10 -3.27 -4.66 14.22
CA GLY A 10 -3.98 -5.36 13.15
C GLY A 10 -3.18 -6.54 12.59
N TYR A 11 -3.82 -7.30 11.70
CA TYR A 11 -3.18 -8.35 10.91
C TYR A 11 -2.59 -7.75 9.62
N PRO A 12 -1.26 -7.79 9.40
CA PRO A 12 -0.66 -7.16 8.23
C PRO A 12 -0.99 -7.96 6.97
N VAL A 13 -1.57 -7.27 5.99
CA VAL A 13 -1.91 -7.83 4.68
C VAL A 13 -1.64 -6.81 3.59
N ASN A 14 -1.33 -7.31 2.39
CA ASN A 14 -1.36 -6.50 1.17
C ASN A 14 -2.73 -6.67 0.51
N LEU A 15 -3.48 -5.58 0.32
CA LEU A 15 -4.80 -5.60 -0.31
C LEU A 15 -4.67 -5.29 -1.81
N LEU A 16 -5.02 -6.25 -2.66
CA LEU A 16 -5.09 -6.04 -4.09
C LEU A 16 -6.45 -5.43 -4.44
N ILE A 17 -6.47 -4.14 -4.77
CA ILE A 17 -7.71 -3.37 -4.98
C ILE A 17 -7.92 -2.92 -6.43
N ALA A 18 -7.05 -3.34 -7.35
CA ALA A 18 -7.20 -3.04 -8.77
C ALA A 18 -8.60 -3.46 -9.28
N GLY A 19 -9.35 -2.51 -9.85
CA GLY A 19 -10.71 -2.70 -10.34
C GLY A 19 -11.78 -2.92 -9.25
N ARG A 20 -11.43 -2.78 -7.96
CA ARG A 20 -12.37 -2.97 -6.85
C ARG A 20 -12.95 -1.63 -6.41
N ARG A 21 -14.26 -1.62 -6.17
CA ARG A 21 -15.00 -0.45 -5.71
C ARG A 21 -14.49 0.03 -4.34
N CYS A 22 -13.99 1.26 -4.30
CA CYS A 22 -13.46 1.93 -3.11
C CYS A 22 -14.25 3.23 -2.88
N VAL A 23 -14.97 3.31 -1.77
CA VAL A 23 -15.82 4.48 -1.48
C VAL A 23 -15.08 5.47 -0.59
N VAL A 24 -15.11 6.75 -0.94
CA VAL A 24 -14.56 7.83 -0.10
C VAL A 24 -15.66 8.82 0.25
N VAL A 25 -15.92 8.98 1.55
CA VAL A 25 -16.90 9.93 2.08
C VAL A 25 -16.18 11.16 2.61
N GLY A 26 -16.47 12.30 1.99
CA GLY A 26 -15.73 13.55 2.15
C GLY A 26 -14.78 13.82 0.98
N ALA A 27 -14.72 15.07 0.54
CA ALA A 27 -13.87 15.50 -0.57
C ALA A 27 -13.05 16.76 -0.21
N GLY A 28 -12.51 16.78 1.01
CA GLY A 28 -11.54 17.79 1.47
C GLY A 28 -10.08 17.38 1.24
N ARG A 29 -9.14 18.23 1.66
CA ARG A 29 -7.69 17.99 1.52
C ARG A 29 -7.20 16.68 2.19
N ILE A 30 -7.84 16.26 3.28
CA ILE A 30 -7.51 14.98 3.94
C ILE A 30 -7.93 13.80 3.06
N ALA A 31 -9.08 13.91 2.39
CA ALA A 31 -9.59 12.89 1.48
C ALA A 31 -8.72 12.80 0.22
N ALA A 32 -8.26 13.93 -0.35
CA ALA A 32 -7.47 13.98 -1.57
C ALA A 32 -6.26 13.03 -1.54
N ARG A 33 -5.45 13.08 -0.47
CA ARG A 33 -4.28 12.19 -0.29
C ARG A 33 -4.65 10.71 -0.24
N LYS A 34 -5.81 10.37 0.33
CA LYS A 34 -6.28 8.98 0.43
C LYS A 34 -6.86 8.50 -0.90
N ILE A 35 -7.56 9.37 -1.61
CA ILE A 35 -8.06 9.12 -2.96
C ILE A 35 -6.89 8.83 -3.89
N GLU A 36 -5.85 9.67 -3.89
CA GLU A 36 -4.65 9.46 -4.70
C GLU A 36 -4.03 8.07 -4.46
N SER A 37 -3.83 7.68 -3.19
CA SER A 37 -3.30 6.35 -2.86
C SER A 37 -4.19 5.18 -3.33
N LEU A 38 -5.51 5.37 -3.36
CA LEU A 38 -6.45 4.36 -3.89
C LEU A 38 -6.39 4.28 -5.42
N LEU A 39 -6.28 5.43 -6.09
CA LEU A 39 -6.13 5.53 -7.54
C LEU A 39 -4.80 4.89 -8.00
N ASP A 40 -3.69 5.18 -7.32
CA ASP A 40 -2.38 4.61 -7.62
C ASP A 40 -2.36 3.08 -7.48
N ALA A 41 -3.18 2.53 -6.58
CA ALA A 41 -3.38 1.09 -6.41
C ALA A 41 -4.43 0.49 -7.38
N GLY A 42 -4.96 1.29 -8.30
CA GLY A 42 -5.92 0.88 -9.34
C GLY A 42 -7.36 0.71 -8.85
N GLY A 43 -7.72 1.27 -7.69
CA GLY A 43 -9.09 1.19 -7.16
C GLY A 43 -10.11 1.88 -8.06
N ASP A 44 -11.30 1.30 -8.17
CA ASP A 44 -12.47 1.99 -8.76
C ASP A 44 -13.05 2.95 -7.70
N VAL A 45 -12.56 4.19 -7.72
CA VAL A 45 -12.84 5.16 -6.66
C VAL A 45 -14.16 5.89 -6.91
N HIS A 46 -15.04 5.85 -5.92
CA HIS A 46 -16.27 6.64 -5.87
C HIS A 46 -16.27 7.58 -4.66
N VAL A 47 -16.26 8.88 -4.94
CA VAL A 47 -16.26 9.94 -3.92
C VAL A 47 -17.68 10.48 -3.71
N ILE A 48 -18.09 10.60 -2.45
CA ILE A 48 -19.39 11.14 -2.05
C ILE A 48 -19.17 12.29 -1.08
N SER A 49 -19.56 13.50 -1.47
CA SER A 49 -19.47 14.66 -0.58
C SER A 49 -20.35 15.82 -1.08
N PRO A 50 -21.02 16.58 -0.20
CA PRO A 50 -21.75 17.79 -0.61
C PRO A 50 -20.83 18.90 -1.16
N GLU A 51 -19.60 18.98 -0.67
CA GLU A 51 -18.60 19.97 -1.04
C GLU A 51 -17.33 19.26 -1.53
N VAL A 52 -16.67 19.83 -2.55
CA VAL A 52 -15.50 19.23 -3.19
C VAL A 52 -14.43 20.28 -3.46
N VAL A 53 -13.17 19.95 -3.16
CA VAL A 53 -12.03 20.79 -3.54
C VAL A 53 -11.66 20.61 -5.01
N ASP A 54 -11.08 21.64 -5.63
CA ASP A 54 -10.76 21.67 -7.07
C ASP A 54 -9.98 20.44 -7.54
N GLU A 55 -8.98 20.00 -6.78
CA GLU A 55 -8.15 18.83 -7.08
C GLU A 55 -8.97 17.54 -7.33
N ILE A 56 -9.96 17.26 -6.47
CA ILE A 56 -10.82 16.07 -6.60
C ILE A 56 -11.83 16.28 -7.75
N ALA A 57 -12.32 17.51 -7.92
CA ALA A 57 -13.22 17.83 -9.02
C ALA A 57 -12.54 17.66 -10.38
N ASP A 58 -11.26 17.98 -10.48
CA ASP A 58 -10.46 17.82 -11.70
C ASP A 58 -10.20 16.34 -12.00
N TRP A 59 -9.86 15.52 -11.00
CA TRP A 59 -9.77 14.06 -11.19
C TRP A 59 -11.08 13.43 -11.68
N ALA A 60 -12.24 13.95 -11.22
CA ALA A 60 -13.54 13.50 -11.72
C ALA A 60 -13.74 13.88 -13.20
N LYS A 61 -13.37 15.10 -13.61
CA LYS A 61 -13.46 15.55 -15.01
C LYS A 61 -12.53 14.77 -15.93
N GLU A 62 -11.36 14.37 -15.42
CA GLU A 62 -10.40 13.50 -16.10
C GLU A 62 -10.87 12.04 -16.20
N GLY A 63 -11.99 11.69 -15.56
CA GLY A 63 -12.52 10.32 -15.55
C GLY A 63 -11.74 9.36 -14.67
N ARG A 64 -10.90 9.87 -13.76
CA ARG A 64 -10.10 9.05 -12.82
C ARG A 64 -10.93 8.49 -11.68
N LEU A 65 -12.03 9.15 -11.32
CA LEU A 65 -12.93 8.74 -10.25
C LEU A 65 -14.39 9.14 -10.55
N GLN A 66 -15.32 8.50 -9.87
CA GLN A 66 -16.73 8.87 -9.87
C GLN A 66 -16.98 9.87 -8.73
N LEU A 67 -17.75 10.93 -8.99
CA LEU A 67 -18.08 11.94 -7.98
C LEU A 67 -19.59 12.12 -7.84
N SER A 68 -20.11 11.87 -6.63
CA SER A 68 -21.48 12.16 -6.23
C SER A 68 -21.53 13.37 -5.30
N GLN A 69 -21.92 14.54 -5.82
CA GLN A 69 -22.04 15.77 -5.03
C GLN A 69 -23.33 15.81 -4.19
N ARG A 70 -23.35 14.99 -3.13
CA ARG A 70 -24.49 14.86 -2.20
C ARG A 70 -24.04 14.28 -0.86
N GLU A 71 -24.97 14.21 0.07
CA GLU A 71 -24.77 13.52 1.34
C GLU A 71 -24.64 11.99 1.16
N PHE A 72 -23.92 11.39 2.11
CA PHE A 72 -23.75 9.93 2.21
C PHE A 72 -25.04 9.24 2.66
N THR A 73 -25.29 8.08 2.07
CA THR A 73 -26.34 7.15 2.47
C THR A 73 -25.74 5.75 2.69
N PRO A 74 -26.24 4.93 3.62
CA PRO A 74 -25.65 3.61 3.89
C PRO A 74 -25.56 2.67 2.67
N SER A 75 -26.48 2.79 1.71
CA SER A 75 -26.47 2.04 0.44
C SER A 75 -25.30 2.39 -0.47
N ASP A 76 -24.61 3.51 -0.23
CA ASP A 76 -23.42 3.85 -1.01
C ASP A 76 -22.27 2.86 -0.84
N LEU A 77 -22.28 2.09 0.27
CA LEU A 77 -21.33 1.03 0.54
C LEU A 77 -21.77 -0.33 0.00
N ASP A 78 -22.90 -0.41 -0.70
CA ASP A 78 -23.30 -1.62 -1.40
C ASP A 78 -22.21 -1.95 -2.45
N ASP A 79 -21.78 -3.23 -2.47
CA ASP A 79 -20.70 -3.78 -3.30
C ASP A 79 -19.31 -3.14 -3.13
N ALA A 80 -19.11 -2.30 -2.11
CA ALA A 80 -17.80 -1.75 -1.79
C ALA A 80 -16.88 -2.81 -1.16
N TRP A 81 -15.59 -2.76 -1.46
CA TRP A 81 -14.59 -3.58 -0.78
C TRP A 81 -13.99 -2.88 0.43
N LEU A 82 -13.79 -1.57 0.30
CA LEU A 82 -13.32 -0.71 1.37
C LEU A 82 -13.95 0.68 1.27
N ALA A 83 -14.02 1.34 2.41
CA ALA A 83 -14.47 2.70 2.53
C ALA A 83 -13.47 3.54 3.33
N THR A 84 -13.36 4.81 2.98
CA THR A 84 -12.64 5.83 3.73
C THR A 84 -13.59 6.94 4.10
N THR A 85 -13.58 7.38 5.36
CA THR A 85 -14.29 8.60 5.77
C THR A 85 -13.31 9.66 6.24
N ALA A 86 -13.41 10.86 5.69
CA ALA A 86 -12.53 11.98 5.98
C ALA A 86 -13.34 13.29 6.08
N THR A 87 -14.43 13.25 6.85
CA THR A 87 -15.32 14.39 7.06
C THR A 87 -15.05 15.05 8.41
N SER A 88 -15.38 16.35 8.52
CA SER A 88 -15.40 17.08 9.79
C SER A 88 -16.65 16.76 10.63
N THR A 89 -17.61 16.01 10.09
CA THR A 89 -18.88 15.69 10.74
C THR A 89 -18.81 14.30 11.38
N ALA A 90 -18.59 14.26 12.70
CA ALA A 90 -18.49 13.00 13.45
C ALA A 90 -19.70 12.06 13.26
N ALA A 91 -20.90 12.60 13.05
CA ALA A 91 -22.09 11.79 12.76
C ALA A 91 -21.98 11.02 11.43
N VAL A 92 -21.41 11.65 10.40
CA VAL A 92 -21.18 11.01 9.10
C VAL A 92 -20.12 9.92 9.24
N ASN A 93 -18.99 10.20 9.92
CA ASN A 93 -17.95 9.21 10.14
C ASN A 93 -18.49 7.95 10.85
N ARG A 94 -19.34 8.13 11.87
CA ARG A 94 -20.03 7.02 12.56
C ARG A 94 -20.99 6.26 11.64
N ALA A 95 -21.76 6.97 10.82
CA ALA A 95 -22.70 6.34 9.89
C ALA A 95 -21.96 5.47 8.86
N VAL A 96 -20.83 5.94 8.33
CA VAL A 96 -19.97 5.17 7.42
C VAL A 96 -19.42 3.92 8.11
N ALA A 97 -18.90 4.07 9.34
CA ALA A 97 -18.36 2.95 10.10
C ALA A 97 -19.42 1.87 10.40
N GLN A 98 -20.62 2.29 10.84
CA GLN A 98 -21.74 1.38 11.09
C GLN A 98 -22.23 0.68 9.81
N ALA A 99 -22.35 1.43 8.71
CA ALA A 99 -22.76 0.87 7.43
C ALA A 99 -21.72 -0.13 6.89
N GLY A 100 -20.43 0.15 7.09
CA GLY A 100 -19.33 -0.71 6.69
C GLY A 100 -19.31 -2.01 7.49
N GLU A 101 -19.43 -1.93 8.82
CA GLU A 101 -19.53 -3.11 9.69
C GLU A 101 -20.70 -4.01 9.29
N ALA A 102 -21.89 -3.42 9.06
CA ALA A 102 -23.08 -4.16 8.65
C ALA A 102 -22.93 -4.91 7.30
N ARG A 103 -22.01 -4.46 6.44
CA ARG A 103 -21.76 -5.01 5.11
C ARG A 103 -20.44 -5.77 4.98
N ARG A 104 -19.64 -5.86 6.05
CA ARG A 104 -18.27 -6.40 6.04
C ARG A 104 -17.33 -5.66 5.08
N VAL A 105 -17.50 -4.34 4.99
CA VAL A 105 -16.62 -3.44 4.23
C VAL A 105 -15.55 -2.92 5.18
N TRP A 106 -14.28 -2.97 4.76
CA TRP A 106 -13.21 -2.42 5.58
C TRP A 106 -13.27 -0.89 5.59
N VAL A 107 -13.32 -0.27 6.77
CA VAL A 107 -13.44 1.18 6.94
C VAL A 107 -12.14 1.77 7.51
N ASN A 108 -11.66 2.84 6.89
CA ASN A 108 -10.64 3.72 7.46
C ASN A 108 -11.24 5.10 7.74
N ALA A 109 -11.35 5.47 9.01
CA ALA A 109 -11.82 6.77 9.44
C ALA A 109 -10.63 7.69 9.79
N ALA A 110 -10.50 8.80 9.06
CA ALA A 110 -9.44 9.78 9.29
C ALA A 110 -9.60 10.42 10.67
N ASP A 111 -8.49 10.47 11.43
CA ASP A 111 -8.42 11.02 12.79
C ASP A 111 -9.44 10.43 13.79
N ASP A 112 -10.03 9.27 13.46
CA ASP A 112 -11.00 8.58 14.29
C ASP A 112 -10.69 7.06 14.38
N PRO A 113 -9.60 6.68 15.09
CA PRO A 113 -9.14 5.29 15.20
C PRO A 113 -10.19 4.30 15.71
N VAL A 114 -11.16 4.75 16.52
CA VAL A 114 -12.19 3.88 17.10
C VAL A 114 -13.13 3.31 16.04
N HIS A 115 -13.26 4.02 14.90
CA HIS A 115 -14.13 3.64 13.78
C HIS A 115 -13.35 3.03 12.61
N CYS A 116 -12.08 2.69 12.80
CA CYS A 116 -11.26 1.99 11.81
C CYS A 116 -11.36 0.47 11.98
N THR A 117 -11.60 -0.25 10.89
CA THR A 117 -11.38 -1.70 10.81
C THR A 117 -10.05 -2.03 10.13
N PHE A 118 -9.38 -1.05 9.51
CA PHE A 118 -8.01 -1.13 9.05
C PHE A 118 -7.29 0.21 9.19
N THR A 119 -5.96 0.17 9.24
CA THR A 119 -5.13 1.38 9.32
C THR A 119 -4.18 1.46 8.13
N LEU A 120 -3.96 2.69 7.66
CA LEU A 120 -2.89 2.98 6.70
C LEU A 120 -1.57 3.11 7.48
N MET A 121 -0.54 2.44 6.98
CA MET A 121 0.81 2.45 7.55
C MET A 121 1.72 3.39 6.76
N SER A 122 2.86 3.77 7.33
CA SER A 122 3.91 4.45 6.57
C SER A 122 4.48 3.49 5.53
N VAL A 123 4.52 3.90 4.26
CA VAL A 123 5.00 3.05 3.16
C VAL A 123 6.34 3.57 2.62
N VAL A 124 7.29 2.67 2.43
CA VAL A 124 8.47 2.85 1.57
C VAL A 124 8.30 1.92 0.38
N ARG A 125 8.57 2.43 -0.82
CA ARG A 125 8.45 1.68 -2.07
C ARG A 125 9.70 1.92 -2.93
N GLN A 126 10.25 0.84 -3.48
CA GLN A 126 11.25 0.85 -4.55
C GLN A 126 10.83 -0.18 -5.59
N GLY A 127 10.34 0.28 -6.74
CA GLY A 127 9.64 -0.58 -7.70
C GLY A 127 8.51 -1.38 -7.02
N ASP A 128 8.59 -2.71 -7.13
CA ASP A 128 7.63 -3.65 -6.53
C ASP A 128 7.96 -4.04 -5.08
N ILE A 129 9.09 -3.59 -4.53
CA ILE A 129 9.43 -3.79 -3.11
C ILE A 129 8.62 -2.81 -2.26
N VAL A 130 7.88 -3.34 -1.29
CA VAL A 130 7.07 -2.57 -0.36
C VAL A 130 7.44 -2.91 1.07
N VAL A 131 7.80 -1.88 1.84
CA VAL A 131 7.97 -1.99 3.29
C VAL A 131 6.95 -1.07 3.96
N THR A 132 6.17 -1.63 4.88
CA THR A 132 5.19 -0.86 5.66
C THR A 132 5.58 -0.81 7.13
N VAL A 133 5.51 0.38 7.72
CA VAL A 133 5.78 0.60 9.14
C VAL A 133 4.52 1.07 9.85
N GLY A 134 4.03 0.26 10.79
CA GLY A 134 2.91 0.57 11.68
C GLY A 134 3.35 0.65 13.13
N THR A 135 2.74 1.55 13.91
CA THR A 135 2.98 1.68 15.36
C THR A 135 1.73 1.41 16.20
N GLY A 136 0.74 0.70 15.63
CA GLY A 136 -0.57 0.50 16.27
C GLY A 136 -1.26 1.82 16.65
N GLY A 137 -1.04 2.88 15.86
CA GLY A 137 -1.56 4.22 16.12
C GLY A 137 -0.94 4.93 17.34
N ARG A 138 0.10 4.36 17.97
CA ARG A 138 0.68 4.90 19.21
C ARG A 138 1.67 6.04 18.98
N SER A 139 2.40 6.01 17.86
CA SER A 139 3.37 7.07 17.52
C SER A 139 3.51 7.24 16.01
N PRO A 140 2.74 8.17 15.40
CA PRO A 140 2.94 8.56 14.00
C PRO A 140 4.35 9.10 13.74
N ALA A 141 4.93 9.82 14.72
CA ALA A 141 6.29 10.35 14.61
C ALA A 141 7.34 9.25 14.47
N LEU A 142 7.24 8.17 15.26
CA LEU A 142 8.15 7.03 15.15
C LEU A 142 7.95 6.28 13.83
N ALA A 143 6.70 6.11 13.36
CA ALA A 143 6.42 5.50 12.07
C ALA A 143 7.08 6.28 10.92
N THR A 144 7.04 7.61 10.95
CA THR A 144 7.72 8.47 9.98
C THR A 144 9.24 8.38 10.10
N PHE A 145 9.79 8.38 11.31
CA PHE A 145 11.24 8.23 11.53
C PHE A 145 11.78 6.92 10.94
N LEU A 146 11.12 5.80 11.28
CA LEU A 146 11.51 4.47 10.77
C LEU A 146 11.32 4.35 9.25
N LYS A 147 10.24 4.93 8.71
CA LYS A 147 10.05 5.03 7.26
C LYS A 147 11.25 5.71 6.59
N SER A 148 11.69 6.86 7.10
CA SER A 148 12.84 7.57 6.54
C SER A 148 14.13 6.78 6.66
N HIS A 149 14.34 6.07 7.77
CA HIS A 149 15.51 5.21 7.94
C HIS A 149 15.54 4.08 6.91
N VAL A 150 14.42 3.36 6.73
CA VAL A 150 14.29 2.31 5.70
C VAL A 150 14.47 2.91 4.30
N ALA A 151 13.89 4.07 4.02
CA ALA A 151 14.01 4.71 2.71
C ALA A 151 15.46 5.13 2.37
N ASN A 152 16.27 5.45 3.36
CA ASN A 152 17.69 5.79 3.16
C ASN A 152 18.54 4.56 2.84
N GLU A 153 18.23 3.40 3.45
CA GLU A 153 18.95 2.14 3.20
C GLU A 153 18.45 1.42 1.94
N MET A 154 17.17 1.61 1.60
CA MET A 154 16.51 1.00 0.45
C MET A 154 16.44 2.00 -0.71
N GLY A 155 17.58 2.24 -1.35
CA GLY A 155 17.70 3.05 -2.57
C GLY A 155 17.13 2.38 -3.84
N PRO A 156 17.20 3.06 -5.00
CA PRO A 156 16.66 2.55 -6.27
C PRO A 156 17.33 1.24 -6.73
N GLU A 157 18.58 1.00 -6.35
CA GLU A 157 19.33 -0.22 -6.70
C GLU A 157 18.63 -1.52 -6.26
N TRP A 158 17.75 -1.45 -5.26
CA TRP A 158 16.97 -2.60 -4.81
C TRP A 158 15.89 -3.01 -5.81
N ALA A 159 15.33 -2.06 -6.56
CA ALA A 159 14.40 -2.36 -7.64
C ALA A 159 15.12 -3.09 -8.78
N ASP A 160 16.30 -2.59 -9.18
CA ASP A 160 17.13 -3.22 -10.22
C ASP A 160 17.58 -4.63 -9.80
N LEU A 161 17.96 -4.81 -8.53
CA LEU A 161 18.29 -6.12 -7.99
C LEU A 161 17.07 -7.08 -8.02
N LEU A 162 15.87 -6.59 -7.70
CA LEU A 162 14.66 -7.41 -7.79
C LEU A 162 14.41 -7.89 -9.22
N GLU A 163 14.61 -7.04 -10.22
CA GLU A 163 14.48 -7.41 -11.64
C GLU A 163 15.48 -8.52 -12.01
N LEU A 164 16.77 -8.37 -11.65
CA LEU A 164 17.79 -9.40 -11.88
C LEU A 164 17.43 -10.76 -11.24
N LEU A 165 16.97 -10.74 -9.99
CA LEU A 165 16.56 -11.96 -9.28
C LEU A 165 15.32 -12.59 -9.91
N SER A 166 14.39 -11.78 -10.41
CA SER A 166 13.19 -12.26 -11.12
C SER A 166 13.56 -12.96 -12.43
N GLU A 167 14.42 -12.36 -13.25
CA GLU A 167 14.91 -12.95 -14.50
C GLU A 167 15.63 -14.30 -14.24
N ALA A 168 16.49 -14.34 -13.22
CA ALA A 168 17.20 -15.56 -12.86
C ALA A 168 16.22 -16.66 -12.42
N ARG A 169 15.21 -16.30 -11.63
CA ARG A 169 14.16 -17.24 -11.19
C ARG A 169 13.35 -17.80 -12.36
N GLU A 170 13.01 -16.96 -13.34
CA GLU A 170 12.32 -17.40 -14.56
C GLU A 170 13.17 -18.34 -15.40
N THR A 171 14.47 -18.04 -15.52
CA THR A 171 15.44 -18.89 -16.22
C THR A 171 15.57 -20.27 -15.57
N LEU A 172 15.68 -20.32 -14.24
CA LEU A 172 15.72 -21.59 -13.48
C LEU A 172 14.44 -22.42 -13.70
N ARG A 173 13.27 -21.78 -13.62
CA ARG A 173 11.98 -22.43 -13.85
C ARG A 173 11.85 -22.97 -15.27
N ALA A 174 12.29 -22.22 -16.27
CA ALA A 174 12.31 -22.66 -17.66
C ALA A 174 13.27 -23.84 -17.89
N GLY A 175 14.37 -23.90 -17.13
CA GLY A 175 15.31 -25.02 -17.10
C GLY A 175 14.85 -26.24 -16.32
N GLY A 176 13.70 -26.16 -15.62
CA GLY A 176 13.15 -27.26 -14.81
C GLY A 176 13.66 -27.34 -13.37
N THR A 177 14.48 -26.37 -12.93
CA THR A 177 14.97 -26.26 -11.55
C THR A 177 13.96 -25.49 -10.69
N SER A 178 13.61 -26.03 -9.51
CA SER A 178 12.79 -25.26 -8.57
C SER A 178 13.60 -24.10 -8.01
N SER A 179 12.98 -22.92 -7.88
CA SER A 179 13.61 -21.80 -7.20
C SER A 179 13.87 -22.07 -5.72
N GLU A 180 13.25 -23.10 -5.15
CA GLU A 180 13.45 -23.50 -3.75
C GLU A 180 14.74 -24.32 -3.54
N ASP A 181 15.31 -24.87 -4.63
CA ASP A 181 16.50 -25.73 -4.57
C ASP A 181 17.81 -24.94 -4.61
N VAL A 182 17.74 -23.61 -4.68
CA VAL A 182 18.91 -22.74 -4.84
C VAL A 182 19.12 -21.86 -3.61
N ASP A 183 20.38 -21.64 -3.23
CA ASP A 183 20.75 -20.81 -2.09
C ASP A 183 20.71 -19.30 -2.44
N TRP A 184 19.50 -18.74 -2.43
CA TRP A 184 19.29 -17.29 -2.60
C TRP A 184 19.96 -16.48 -1.49
N ARG A 185 20.16 -17.05 -0.31
CA ARG A 185 20.81 -16.34 0.79
C ARG A 185 22.27 -16.10 0.44
N GLN A 186 22.98 -17.13 -0.02
CA GLN A 186 24.35 -17.00 -0.49
C GLN A 186 24.47 -15.97 -1.61
N ALA A 187 23.52 -15.98 -2.57
CA ALA A 187 23.52 -15.01 -3.67
C ALA A 187 23.29 -13.56 -3.17
N LEU A 188 22.36 -13.34 -2.26
CA LEU A 188 22.07 -12.01 -1.69
C LEU A 188 23.20 -11.49 -0.78
N ASP A 189 23.87 -12.39 -0.04
CA ASP A 189 25.00 -12.07 0.84
C ASP A 189 26.33 -11.89 0.05
N SER A 190 26.32 -12.00 -1.29
CA SER A 190 27.54 -11.98 -2.13
C SER A 190 28.11 -10.58 -2.39
N GLY A 191 27.44 -9.52 -1.92
CA GLY A 191 27.81 -8.12 -2.21
C GLY A 191 27.27 -7.61 -3.55
N MET A 192 26.40 -8.36 -4.21
CA MET A 192 25.79 -8.01 -5.50
C MET A 192 25.10 -6.64 -5.50
N ILE A 193 24.47 -6.27 -4.39
CA ILE A 193 23.83 -4.96 -4.24
C ILE A 193 24.82 -3.80 -4.43
N ASP A 194 26.10 -3.97 -4.08
CA ASP A 194 27.12 -2.94 -4.26
C ASP A 194 27.50 -2.80 -5.74
N LEU A 195 27.50 -3.89 -6.52
CA LEU A 195 27.69 -3.85 -7.97
C LEU A 195 26.52 -3.14 -8.65
N VAL A 196 25.28 -3.48 -8.27
CA VAL A 196 24.08 -2.81 -8.79
C VAL A 196 24.11 -1.32 -8.44
N ARG A 197 24.46 -0.95 -7.20
CA ARG A 197 24.63 0.44 -6.77
C ARG A 197 25.69 1.19 -7.58
N ALA A 198 26.75 0.50 -8.02
CA ALA A 198 27.79 1.07 -8.88
C ALA A 198 27.40 1.13 -10.37
N GLY A 199 26.21 0.64 -10.75
CA GLY A 199 25.75 0.53 -12.14
C GLY A 199 26.38 -0.63 -12.92
N GLN A 200 27.03 -1.56 -12.22
CA GLN A 200 27.72 -2.73 -12.78
C GLN A 200 26.75 -3.92 -12.88
N ILE A 201 25.71 -3.76 -13.71
CA ILE A 201 24.60 -4.71 -13.81
C ILE A 201 25.05 -6.04 -14.41
N ASP A 202 25.92 -6.01 -15.42
CA ASP A 202 26.43 -7.23 -16.07
C ASP A 202 27.28 -8.05 -15.08
N GLU A 203 28.16 -7.41 -14.32
CA GLU A 203 28.97 -8.09 -13.29
C GLU A 203 28.11 -8.63 -12.14
N ALA A 204 27.04 -7.93 -11.77
CA ALA A 204 26.07 -8.41 -10.78
C ALA A 204 25.36 -9.68 -11.28
N LYS A 205 24.97 -9.70 -12.57
CA LYS A 205 24.32 -10.85 -13.21
C LYS A 205 25.27 -12.06 -13.30
N GLU A 206 26.51 -11.86 -13.72
CA GLU A 206 27.52 -12.92 -13.72
C GLU A 206 27.77 -13.49 -12.31
N LEU A 207 27.84 -12.63 -11.28
CA LEU A 207 27.99 -13.05 -9.89
C LEU A 207 26.79 -13.89 -9.43
N LEU A 208 25.56 -13.45 -9.76
CA LEU A 208 24.33 -14.19 -9.47
C LEU A 208 24.37 -15.58 -10.09
N GLU A 209 24.64 -15.69 -11.39
CA GLU A 209 24.69 -16.97 -12.10
C GLU A 209 25.71 -17.94 -11.47
N ARG A 210 26.89 -17.45 -11.11
CA ARG A 210 27.89 -18.26 -10.41
C ARG A 210 27.38 -18.78 -9.08
N CYS A 211 26.78 -17.93 -8.25
CA CYS A 211 26.22 -18.33 -6.96
C CYS A 211 25.16 -19.42 -7.13
N LEU A 212 24.21 -19.23 -8.06
CA LEU A 212 23.13 -20.17 -8.29
C LEU A 212 23.63 -21.52 -8.86
N SER A 213 24.68 -21.51 -9.68
CA SER A 213 25.29 -22.74 -10.21
C SER A 213 26.06 -23.54 -9.16
N SER A 214 26.64 -22.88 -8.15
CA SER A 214 27.44 -23.52 -7.11
C SER A 214 26.63 -24.26 -6.04
N SER A 215 25.32 -24.03 -5.96
CA SER A 215 24.41 -24.67 -5.00
C SER A 215 23.75 -25.95 -5.54
N SER A 216 24.04 -26.33 -6.79
CA SER A 216 23.41 -27.48 -7.47
C SER A 216 24.20 -28.81 -7.35
N ASP A 217 25.29 -28.82 -6.57
CA ASP A 217 26.12 -29.99 -6.23
C ASP A 217 25.92 -30.43 -4.77
#